data_AF-L0KY60-F1
#
_entry.id   AF-L0KY60-F1
#
_cell.length_a   1.000
_cell.length_b   1.000
_cell.length_c   1.000
_cell.angle_alpha   90.00
_cell.angle_beta   90.00
_cell.angle_gamma   90.00
#
_symmetry.space_group_name_H-M   'P 1'
#
loop_
_entity.id
_entity.type
_entity.pdbx_description
1 polymer ?
#
loop_
_entity_poly.entity_id
_entity_poly.type
_entity_poly.pdbx_seq_one_letter_code
_entity_poly.pdbx_strand_id
1 'polypeptide(L)' 'MQSSAPVEAGQNYEVTIEDIAREGDGIARVSGFVVFVPNTEVGDEVTIKVNKVMSKFAFGEVA' A
#
# COMPACT_ATOMS: atom_id res chain seq x y z
N MET A 1 8.94 4.66 21.75
CA MET A 1 7.50 5.00 21.79
C MET A 1 6.97 4.74 20.40
N GLN A 2 5.95 3.89 20.30
CA GLN A 2 5.27 3.35 19.11
C GLN A 2 5.90 3.63 17.74
N SER A 3 6.59 2.62 17.19
CA SER A 3 6.68 2.46 15.74
C SER A 3 5.30 2.04 15.22
N SER A 4 4.30 2.92 15.33
CA SER A 4 3.03 2.71 14.64
C SER A 4 3.35 2.80 13.16
N ALA A 5 3.19 1.70 12.43
CA ALA A 5 3.16 1.75 10.97
C ALA A 5 2.19 2.87 10.57
N PRO A 6 2.48 3.65 9.52
CA PRO A 6 1.61 4.77 9.10
C PRO A 6 0.26 4.31 8.53
N VAL A 7 0.05 2.99 8.47
CA VAL A 7 -1.14 2.34 7.95
C VAL A 7 -1.68 1.33 8.96
N GLU A 8 -3.01 1.20 9.01
CA GLU A 8 -3.73 0.28 9.88
C GLU A 8 -4.53 -0.73 9.05
N ALA A 9 -4.54 -1.99 9.49
CA ALA A 9 -5.34 -3.03 8.86
C ALA A 9 -6.84 -2.76 9.06
N GLY A 10 -7.61 -2.88 7.98
CA GLY A 10 -9.04 -2.60 7.90
C GLY A 10 -9.38 -1.18 7.46
N GLN A 11 -8.41 -0.27 7.40
CA GLN A 11 -8.63 1.12 6.95
C GLN A 11 -8.32 1.32 5.47
N ASN A 12 -8.97 2.35 4.90
CA ASN A 12 -8.77 2.77 3.53
C ASN A 12 -7.83 3.96 3.49
N TYR A 13 -6.90 3.96 2.53
CA TYR A 13 -5.94 5.03 2.32
C TYR A 13 -5.90 5.36 0.83
N GLU A 14 -5.95 6.65 0.52
CA GLU A 14 -5.66 7.13 -0.83
C GLU A 14 -4.16 7.14 -1.02
N VAL A 15 -3.70 6.38 -2.01
CA VAL A 15 -2.28 6.25 -2.33
C VAL A 15 -2.06 6.37 -3.82
N THR A 16 -0.87 6.85 -4.18
CA THR A 16 -0.40 6.85 -5.55
C THR A 16 0.55 5.68 -5.74
N ILE A 17 0.35 4.93 -6.81
CA ILE A 17 1.24 3.84 -7.20
C ILE A 17 2.46 4.47 -7.88
N GLU A 18 3.62 4.34 -7.24
CA GLU A 18 4.87 4.93 -7.75
C GLU A 18 5.64 3.95 -8.63
N ASP A 19 5.43 2.64 -8.45
CA ASP A 19 6.17 1.59 -9.15
C ASP A 19 5.33 0.31 -9.28
N ILE A 20 5.72 -0.60 -10.17
CA ILE A 20 5.12 -1.93 -10.33
C ILE A 20 6.22 -2.99 -10.22
N ALA A 21 6.01 -3.98 -9.36
CA ALA A 21 6.83 -5.17 -9.29
C ALA A 21 6.67 -6.03 -10.56
N ARG A 22 7.68 -6.84 -10.89
CA ARG A 22 7.67 -7.71 -12.09
C ARG A 22 6.51 -8.70 -12.14
N GLU A 23 5.90 -9.02 -11.00
CA GLU A 23 4.77 -9.94 -10.88
C GLU A 23 3.41 -9.25 -11.18
N GLY A 24 3.40 -7.92 -11.35
CA GLY A 24 2.19 -7.12 -11.58
C GLY A 24 1.61 -6.47 -10.32
N ASP A 25 2.33 -6.52 -9.19
CA ASP A 25 1.94 -5.84 -7.97
C ASP A 25 2.37 -4.37 -8.01
N GLY A 26 1.44 -3.45 -7.87
CA GLY A 26 1.75 -2.04 -7.67
C GLY A 26 2.33 -1.80 -6.28
N ILE A 27 3.25 -0.83 -6.23
CA ILE A 27 3.99 -0.42 -5.06
C ILE A 27 3.57 1.00 -4.73
N ALA A 28 2.77 1.13 -3.67
CA ALA A 28 2.44 2.41 -3.07
C ALA A 28 3.41 2.73 -1.93
N ARG A 29 3.71 4.03 -1.73
CA ARG A 29 4.42 4.51 -0.54
C ARG A 29 3.56 5.46 0.26
N VAL A 30 3.33 5.11 1.52
CA VAL A 30 2.66 5.96 2.50
C VAL A 30 3.70 6.44 3.50
N SER A 31 4.12 7.71 3.42
CA SER A 31 5.12 8.28 4.33
C SER A 31 6.41 7.45 4.45
N GLY A 32 6.86 6.86 3.34
CA GLY A 32 8.04 5.98 3.30
C GLY A 32 7.78 4.51 3.67
N PHE A 33 6.53 4.13 3.95
CA PHE A 33 6.12 2.75 4.20
C PHE A 33 5.55 2.11 2.94
N VAL A 34 6.06 0.94 2.59
CA VAL A 34 5.70 0.25 1.36
C VAL A 34 4.40 -0.51 1.53
N VAL A 35 3.46 -0.29 0.60
CA VAL A 35 2.21 -1.04 0.53
C VAL A 35 2.11 -1.71 -0.83
N PHE A 36 1.96 -3.02 -0.83
CA PHE A 36 1.78 -3.81 -2.04
C PHE A 36 0.30 -3.88 -2.39
N VAL A 37 -0.03 -3.56 -3.64
CA VAL A 37 -1.40 -3.46 -4.14
C VAL A 37 -1.48 -4.19 -5.49
N PRO A 38 -2.01 -5.41 -5.53
CA PRO A 38 -2.15 -6.15 -6.78
C PRO A 38 -3.18 -5.48 -7.69
N ASN A 39 -3.06 -5.70 -9.00
CA ASN A 39 -3.96 -5.15 -10.03
C ASN A 39 -3.98 -3.62 -10.10
N THR A 40 -2.82 -2.97 -10.01
CA THR A 40 -2.70 -1.52 -10.15
C THR A 40 -1.58 -1.12 -11.10
N GLU A 41 -1.67 0.09 -11.66
CA GLU A 41 -0.69 0.60 -12.61
C GLU A 41 0.11 1.80 -12.07
N VAL A 42 1.33 2.01 -12.57
CA VAL A 42 2.17 3.15 -12.16
C VAL A 42 1.49 4.45 -12.56
N GLY A 43 1.34 5.37 -11.60
CA GLY A 43 0.65 6.65 -11.79
C GLY A 43 -0.83 6.63 -11.40
N ASP A 44 -1.38 5.47 -11.01
CA ASP A 44 -2.74 5.41 -10.51
C ASP A 44 -2.85 6.03 -9.10
N GLU A 45 -3.84 6.90 -8.93
CA GLU A 45 -4.31 7.38 -7.63
C GLU A 45 -5.56 6.58 -7.26
N VAL A 46 -5.40 5.59 -6.39
CA VAL A 46 -6.48 4.69 -5.98
C VAL A 46 -6.60 4.65 -4.47
N THR A 47 -7.83 4.42 -4.01
CA THR A 47 -8.10 4.12 -2.61
C THR A 47 -7.83 2.65 -2.38
N ILE A 48 -6.87 2.35 -1.51
CA ILE A 48 -6.53 0.98 -1.14
C ILE A 48 -7.03 0.68 0.25
N LYS A 49 -7.58 -0.52 0.44
CA LYS A 49 -7.89 -1.06 1.75
C LYS A 49 -6.73 -1.91 2.24
N VAL A 50 -6.15 -1.53 3.36
CA VAL A 50 -5.05 -2.29 3.95
C VAL A 50 -5.63 -3.51 4.66
N ASN A 51 -5.27 -4.71 4.25
CA ASN A 51 -5.76 -5.93 4.89
C ASN A 51 -4.82 -6.43 5.98
N LYS A 52 -3.52 -6.25 5.77
CA LYS A 52 -2.51 -6.80 6.66
C LYS A 52 -1.29 -5.89 6.72
N VAL A 53 -0.94 -5.49 7.94
CA VAL A 53 0.25 -4.69 8.21
C VAL A 53 1.33 -5.61 8.80
N MET A 54 2.50 -5.61 8.18
CA MET A 54 3.69 -6.33 8.65
C MET A 54 4.68 -5.33 9.27
N SER A 55 5.77 -5.83 9.86
CA SER A 55 6.76 -4.97 10.53
C SER A 55 7.48 -3.98 9.60
N LYS A 56 7.50 -4.21 8.29
CA LYS A 56 8.25 -3.39 7.30
C LYS A 56 7.43 -2.93 6.09
N PHE A 57 6.27 -3.51 5.86
CA PHE A 57 5.41 -3.24 4.70
C PHE A 57 3.98 -3.65 5.02
N ALA A 58 3.02 -3.29 4.18
CA ALA A 58 1.64 -3.77 4.27
C ALA A 58 1.18 -4.34 2.93
N PHE A 59 0.13 -5.14 3.02
CA PHE A 59 -0.65 -5.59 1.87
C PHE A 59 -1.99 -4.88 1.88
N GLY A 60 -2.36 -4.31 0.75
CA GLY A 60 -3.66 -3.76 0.49
C GLY A 60 -4.23 -4.26 -0.82
N GLU A 61 -5.51 -3.99 -1.04
CA GLU A 61 -6.20 -4.20 -2.30
C GLU A 61 -6.96 -2.93 -2.68
N VAL A 62 -7.23 -2.71 -3.96
CA VAL A 62 -8.05 -1.59 -4.41
C VAL A 62 -9.48 -1.79 -3.88
N ALA A 63 -10.02 -0.75 -3.23
CA ALA A 63 -11.37 -0.75 -2.66
C ALA A 63 -12.46 -0.39 -3.67
#